data_AF-A0A2V6BB86-F1
#
_entry.id   AF-A0A2V6BB86-F1
#
_cell.length_a   1.000
_cell.length_b   1.000
_cell.length_c   1.000
_cell.angle_alpha   90.00
_cell.angle_beta   90.00
_cell.angle_gamma   90.00
#
_symmetry.space_group_name_H-M   'P 1'
#
loop_
_entity.id
_entity.type
_entity.pdbx_description
1 polymer ?
#
loop_
_entity_poly.entity_id
_entity_poly.type
_entity_poly.pdbx_seq_one_letter_code
_entity_poly.pdbx_strand_id
1 'polypeptide(L)'
;MEGTISLGIFDANGKLVRVLHQESSLSEFTIGADALVTQWDGRNDNDEDVPAGKYRARGYLVGRLKVEDLGQVAESPPQTNPGASVKVKLMPNPLANDKRSIINVAAGFDSDGSYLKTSDDLPLFTVSESPNLARVLVTKASDKSLDFWQDDGTGFHRLRISKVDQMMAFDCGEFQLK
;
A
#
# COMPACT_ATOMS: atom_id res chain seq x y z
N MET A 1 -17.37 -2.67 -3.77
CA MET A 1 -16.41 -3.40 -2.91
C MET A 1 -16.28 -2.60 -1.63
N GLU A 2 -16.35 -3.25 -0.48
CA GLU A 2 -16.09 -2.59 0.81
C GLU A 2 -14.61 -2.75 1.17
N GLY A 3 -14.01 -1.73 1.77
CA GLY A 3 -12.60 -1.68 2.05
C GLY A 3 -12.16 -0.30 2.54
N THR A 4 -10.85 -0.13 2.65
CA THR A 4 -10.19 1.14 2.97
C THR A 4 -9.54 1.73 1.73
N ILE A 5 -9.27 3.03 1.75
CA ILE A 5 -8.59 3.75 0.68
C ILE A 5 -7.21 4.16 1.13
N SER A 6 -6.20 3.77 0.35
CA SER A 6 -4.88 4.41 0.36
C SER A 6 -4.74 5.30 -0.87
N LEU A 7 -4.40 6.56 -0.67
CA LEU A 7 -4.28 7.58 -1.72
C LEU A 7 -2.99 8.36 -1.53
N GLY A 8 -2.18 8.42 -2.58
CA GLY A 8 -0.92 9.16 -2.59
C GLY A 8 -0.91 10.28 -3.64
N ILE A 9 -0.10 11.29 -3.37
CA ILE A 9 0.29 12.33 -4.33
C ILE A 9 1.68 12.02 -4.83
N PHE A 10 1.84 12.00 -6.15
CA PHE A 10 3.08 11.65 -6.81
C PHE A 10 3.58 12.81 -7.67
N ASP A 11 4.90 13.00 -7.69
CA ASP A 11 5.53 13.95 -8.60
C ASP A 11 5.49 13.47 -10.06
N ALA A 12 5.99 14.31 -10.98
CA ALA A 12 6.05 13.97 -12.41
C ALA A 12 6.94 12.74 -12.73
N ASN A 13 7.81 12.31 -11.82
CA ASN A 13 8.64 11.11 -11.96
C ASN A 13 7.97 9.87 -11.35
N GLY A 14 6.78 10.00 -10.77
CA GLY A 14 6.08 8.93 -10.09
C GLY A 14 6.60 8.63 -8.68
N LYS A 15 7.42 9.53 -8.10
CA LYS A 15 7.85 9.42 -6.70
C LYS A 15 6.72 9.88 -5.79
N LEU A 16 6.43 9.12 -4.73
CA LEU A 16 5.49 9.52 -3.70
C LEU A 16 5.99 10.76 -2.97
N VAL A 17 5.13 11.76 -2.87
CA VAL A 17 5.37 13.06 -2.25
C VAL A 17 4.63 13.17 -0.92
N ARG A 18 3.39 12.67 -0.87
CA ARG A 18 2.51 12.71 0.29
C ARG A 18 1.65 11.46 0.31
N VAL A 19 1.54 10.81 1.46
CA VAL A 19 0.44 9.89 1.75
C VAL A 19 -0.76 10.75 2.18
N LEU A 20 -1.72 10.92 1.27
CA LEU A 20 -2.90 11.76 1.53
C LEU A 20 -3.94 11.03 2.39
N HIS A 21 -4.10 9.73 2.15
CA HIS A 21 -4.90 8.82 2.98
C HIS A 21 -4.17 7.50 3.10
N GLN A 22 -4.14 6.94 4.32
CA GLN A 22 -3.62 5.61 4.61
C GLN A 22 -4.72 4.80 5.28
N GLU A 23 -5.17 3.73 4.61
CA GLU A 23 -6.21 2.84 5.14
C GLU A 23 -7.49 3.58 5.59
N SER A 24 -7.80 4.72 4.96
CA SER A 24 -8.95 5.55 5.33
C SER A 24 -10.26 4.88 4.97
N SER A 25 -11.23 5.01 5.86
CA SER A 25 -12.63 4.68 5.59
C SER A 25 -13.26 5.66 4.60
N LEU A 26 -14.33 5.24 3.90
CA LEU A 26 -15.05 6.15 2.99
C LEU A 26 -15.66 7.37 3.71
N SER A 27 -15.91 7.28 5.01
CA SER A 27 -16.43 8.39 5.83
C SER A 27 -15.43 9.52 6.06
N GLU A 28 -14.14 9.30 5.80
CA GLU A 28 -13.12 10.35 5.90
C GLU A 28 -13.10 11.28 4.68
N PHE A 29 -13.91 10.98 3.67
CA PHE A 29 -14.03 11.79 2.46
C PHE A 29 -15.30 12.65 2.51
N THR A 30 -15.24 13.82 1.87
CA THR A 30 -16.44 14.63 1.66
C THR A 30 -17.25 14.04 0.51
N ILE A 31 -18.57 13.95 0.66
CA ILE A 31 -19.47 13.49 -0.40
C ILE A 31 -19.74 14.67 -1.35
N GLY A 32 -19.25 14.58 -2.58
CA GLY A 32 -19.61 15.44 -3.70
C GLY A 32 -20.86 14.93 -4.42
N ALA A 33 -21.28 15.63 -5.49
CA ALA A 33 -22.50 15.28 -6.23
C ALA A 33 -22.49 13.83 -6.75
N ASP A 34 -21.36 13.37 -7.27
CA ASP A 34 -21.17 12.02 -7.83
C ASP A 34 -19.79 11.44 -7.49
N ALA A 35 -19.15 11.91 -6.41
CA ALA A 35 -17.77 11.58 -6.09
C ALA A 35 -17.47 11.64 -4.59
N LEU A 36 -16.41 10.96 -4.18
CA LEU A 36 -15.72 11.23 -2.92
C LEU A 36 -14.64 12.28 -3.17
N VAL A 37 -14.56 13.27 -2.29
CA VAL A 37 -13.68 14.44 -2.42
C VAL A 37 -12.74 14.52 -1.23
N THR A 38 -11.47 14.75 -1.52
CA THR A 38 -10.42 15.10 -0.56
C THR A 38 -9.58 16.25 -1.12
N GLN A 39 -8.78 16.89 -0.27
CA GLN A 39 -7.94 18.03 -0.64
C GLN A 39 -6.51 17.80 -0.20
N TRP A 40 -5.57 18.16 -1.06
CA TRP A 40 -4.16 18.25 -0.71
C TRP A 40 -3.79 19.71 -0.51
N ASP A 41 -3.02 19.99 0.53
CA ASP A 41 -2.57 21.33 0.93
C ASP A 41 -1.31 21.81 0.19
N GLY A 42 -0.71 20.96 -0.64
CA GLY A 42 0.53 21.26 -1.36
C GLY A 42 1.79 20.96 -0.55
N ARG A 43 1.70 20.13 0.51
CA ARG A 43 2.84 19.77 1.36
C ARG A 43 3.25 18.30 1.24
N ASN A 44 4.50 17.99 1.56
CA ASN A 44 4.98 16.61 1.67
C ASN A 44 4.64 16.01 3.05
N ASP A 45 5.04 14.75 3.32
CA ASP A 45 4.79 14.09 4.61
C ASP A 45 5.54 14.73 5.81
N ASN A 46 6.50 15.62 5.57
CA ASN A 46 7.21 16.40 6.60
C ASN A 46 6.55 17.78 6.85
N ASP A 47 5.36 18.02 6.29
CA ASP A 47 4.64 19.30 6.32
C ASP A 47 5.39 20.48 5.68
N GLU A 48 6.31 20.19 4.75
CA GLU A 48 7.03 21.19 3.97
C GLU A 48 6.30 21.47 2.65
N ASP A 49 6.21 22.75 2.25
CA ASP A 49 5.65 23.14 0.96
C ASP A 49 6.49 22.55 -0.19
N VAL A 50 5.82 21.96 -1.17
CA VAL A 50 6.48 21.38 -2.36
C VAL A 50 6.51 22.36 -3.53
N PRO A 51 7.46 22.22 -4.47
CA PRO A 51 7.56 23.13 -5.60
C PRO A 51 6.29 23.15 -6.47
N ALA A 52 5.96 24.31 -7.03
CA ALA A 52 4.95 24.42 -8.08
C ALA A 52 5.31 23.48 -9.25
N GLY A 53 4.32 22.75 -9.75
CA GLY A 53 4.58 21.65 -10.68
C GLY A 53 3.38 20.77 -10.97
N LYS A 54 3.59 19.79 -11.84
CA LYS A 54 2.59 18.76 -12.13
C LYS A 54 2.71 17.64 -11.09
N TYR A 55 1.56 17.24 -10.58
CA TYR A 55 1.41 16.13 -9.65
C TYR A 55 0.28 15.22 -10.12
N ARG A 56 0.28 13.99 -9.64
CA ARG A 56 -0.75 12.99 -9.93
C ARG A 56 -1.26 12.38 -8.64
N ALA A 57 -2.58 12.29 -8.50
CA ALA A 57 -3.20 11.58 -7.39
C ALA A 57 -3.64 10.19 -7.88
N ARG A 58 -3.22 9.14 -7.18
CA ARG A 58 -3.66 7.76 -7.46
C ARG A 58 -3.68 6.94 -6.18
N GLY A 59 -4.49 5.91 -6.17
CA GLY A 59 -4.69 5.11 -4.97
C GLY A 59 -5.23 3.73 -5.23
N TYR A 60 -5.52 3.05 -4.14
CA TYR A 60 -6.03 1.69 -4.10
C TYR A 60 -7.18 1.60 -3.13
N LEU A 61 -8.28 0.99 -3.57
CA LEU A 61 -9.29 0.46 -2.68
C LEU A 61 -8.80 -0.92 -2.23
N VAL A 62 -8.54 -1.06 -0.94
CA VAL A 62 -8.05 -2.30 -0.33
C VAL A 62 -9.22 -2.98 0.38
N GLY A 63 -9.65 -4.11 -0.16
CA GLY A 63 -10.72 -4.92 0.42
C GLY A 63 -10.30 -5.56 1.75
N ARG A 64 -11.18 -6.40 2.30
CA ARG A 64 -10.95 -7.06 3.59
C ARG A 64 -9.93 -8.20 3.46
N LEU A 65 -8.64 -7.84 3.53
CA LEU A 65 -7.54 -8.80 3.61
C LEU A 65 -7.64 -9.60 4.90
N LYS A 66 -7.16 -10.84 4.88
CA LYS A 66 -7.10 -11.70 6.07
C LYS A 66 -5.65 -11.98 6.42
N VAL A 67 -5.25 -11.63 7.63
CA VAL A 67 -3.95 -11.99 8.20
C VAL A 67 -4.11 -13.23 9.08
N GLU A 68 -3.22 -14.20 8.91
CA GLU A 68 -3.10 -15.39 9.75
C GLU A 68 -1.67 -15.50 10.24
N ASP A 69 -1.47 -15.46 11.55
CA ASP A 69 -0.16 -15.65 12.17
C ASP A 69 0.21 -17.14 12.16
N LEU A 70 1.33 -17.48 11.53
CA LEU A 70 1.87 -18.84 11.47
C LEU A 70 2.98 -19.05 12.52
N GLY A 71 3.25 -18.04 13.35
CA GLY A 71 4.22 -18.06 14.43
C GLY A 71 5.66 -17.90 13.99
N GLN A 72 6.56 -18.09 14.96
CA GLN A 72 7.99 -18.13 14.73
C GLN A 72 8.35 -19.39 13.93
N VAL A 73 9.17 -19.23 12.88
CA VAL A 73 9.59 -20.29 11.98
C VAL A 73 11.12 -20.40 11.98
N ALA A 74 11.64 -21.63 12.00
CA ALA A 74 13.07 -21.89 11.89
C ALA A 74 13.61 -21.67 10.46
N GLU A 75 12.70 -21.66 9.48
CA GLU A 75 13.04 -21.45 8.07
C GLU A 75 13.36 -19.98 7.80
N SER A 76 14.37 -19.74 6.98
CA SER A 76 14.62 -18.40 6.42
C SER A 76 13.76 -18.17 5.19
N PRO A 77 13.36 -16.91 4.91
CA PRO A 77 12.60 -16.57 3.71
C PRO A 77 13.38 -16.94 2.44
N PRO A 78 12.71 -17.43 1.37
CA PRO A 78 13.37 -17.90 0.15
C PRO A 78 14.05 -16.79 -0.66
N GLN A 79 13.80 -15.50 -0.35
CA GLN A 79 14.53 -14.37 -0.90
C GLN A 79 14.96 -13.42 0.22
N THR A 80 16.21 -12.96 0.13
CA THR A 80 16.88 -12.15 1.16
C THR A 80 17.20 -10.74 0.69
N ASN A 81 16.55 -10.23 -0.35
CA ASN A 81 16.70 -8.84 -0.75
C ASN A 81 15.66 -7.98 0.00
N PRO A 82 16.07 -7.11 0.92
CA PRO A 82 15.16 -6.11 1.51
C PRO A 82 14.53 -5.27 0.38
N GLY A 83 13.24 -5.00 0.49
CA GLY A 83 12.50 -4.27 -0.55
C GLY A 83 12.10 -5.10 -1.79
N ALA A 84 12.32 -6.42 -1.78
CA ALA A 84 11.77 -7.29 -2.82
C ALA A 84 10.23 -7.15 -2.89
N SER A 85 9.71 -7.12 -4.12
CA SER A 85 8.28 -6.97 -4.38
C SER A 85 7.71 -8.19 -5.10
N VAL A 86 6.45 -8.51 -4.82
CA VAL A 86 5.68 -9.57 -5.47
C VAL A 86 4.63 -8.98 -6.39
N LYS A 87 4.46 -9.58 -7.58
CA LYS A 87 3.38 -9.20 -8.51
C LYS A 87 2.03 -9.72 -8.01
N VAL A 88 1.10 -8.79 -7.81
CA VAL A 88 -0.29 -9.06 -7.43
C VAL A 88 -1.22 -8.56 -8.53
N LYS A 89 -2.14 -9.42 -8.95
CA LYS A 89 -3.17 -9.07 -9.92
C LYS A 89 -4.38 -8.52 -9.18
N LEU A 90 -4.78 -7.31 -9.53
CA LEU A 90 -5.88 -6.60 -8.90
C LEU A 90 -7.23 -6.93 -9.55
N MET A 91 -8.30 -6.60 -8.84
CA MET A 91 -9.63 -6.50 -9.43
C MET A 91 -9.66 -5.36 -10.47
N PRO A 92 -10.35 -5.56 -11.60
CA PRO A 92 -10.51 -4.52 -12.60
C PRO A 92 -11.31 -3.36 -12.01
N ASN A 93 -10.87 -2.14 -12.28
CA ASN A 93 -11.66 -0.96 -11.99
C ASN A 93 -12.71 -0.78 -13.10
N PRO A 94 -14.01 -0.88 -12.83
CA PRO A 94 -15.04 -0.78 -13.86
C PRO A 94 -15.13 0.60 -14.50
N LEU A 95 -14.56 1.64 -13.86
CA LEU A 95 -14.49 3.00 -14.38
C LEU A 95 -13.26 3.23 -15.25
N ALA A 96 -12.23 2.39 -15.10
CA ALA A 96 -11.05 2.41 -15.95
C ALA A 96 -11.25 1.39 -17.08
N ASN A 97 -10.93 1.77 -18.31
CA ASN A 97 -10.90 0.81 -19.43
C ASN A 97 -9.65 -0.09 -19.36
N ASP A 98 -9.21 -0.47 -18.16
CA ASP A 98 -7.96 -1.16 -17.91
C ASP A 98 -8.19 -2.66 -17.75
N LYS A 99 -7.49 -3.45 -18.58
CA LYS A 99 -7.78 -4.88 -18.81
C LYS A 99 -6.94 -5.83 -17.96
N ARG A 100 -6.23 -5.35 -16.93
CA ARG A 100 -5.71 -6.09 -15.73
C ARG A 100 -4.59 -5.26 -15.10
N SER A 101 -4.86 -4.59 -13.99
CA SER A 101 -3.82 -3.88 -13.25
C SER A 101 -3.04 -4.89 -12.40
N ILE A 102 -1.80 -5.21 -12.81
CA ILE A 102 -0.84 -5.96 -12.00
C ILE A 102 0.06 -4.93 -11.32
N ILE A 103 0.20 -5.02 -10.00
CA ILE A 103 1.09 -4.15 -9.22
C ILE A 103 2.19 -4.95 -8.54
N ASN A 104 3.27 -4.26 -8.20
CA ASN A 104 4.32 -4.78 -7.34
C ASN A 104 4.02 -4.37 -5.90
N VAL A 105 3.81 -5.36 -5.03
CA VAL A 105 3.60 -5.18 -3.59
C VAL A 105 4.87 -5.56 -2.85
N ALA A 106 5.36 -4.67 -2.00
CA ALA A 106 6.52 -4.88 -1.14
C ALA A 106 6.10 -4.85 0.34
N ALA A 107 7.02 -5.26 1.21
CA ALA A 107 6.89 -5.09 2.65
C ALA A 107 7.55 -3.78 3.11
N GLY A 108 6.92 -3.08 4.04
CA GLY A 108 7.44 -1.92 4.75
C GLY A 108 7.30 -2.12 6.26
N PHE A 109 8.11 -1.39 7.02
CA PHE A 109 8.00 -1.32 8.48
C PHE A 109 8.59 0.00 8.97
N ASP A 110 8.13 0.42 10.14
CA ASP A 110 8.57 1.61 10.87
C ASP A 110 8.47 1.35 12.38
N SER A 111 8.37 2.40 13.19
CA SER A 111 8.23 2.28 14.65
C SER A 111 6.90 1.70 15.09
N ASP A 112 5.86 1.83 14.26
CA ASP A 112 4.47 1.52 14.62
C ASP A 112 4.11 0.09 14.20
N GLY A 113 4.86 -0.47 13.25
CA GLY A 113 4.80 -1.89 12.94
C GLY A 113 5.22 -2.19 11.51
N SER A 114 4.53 -3.15 10.89
CA SER A 114 4.78 -3.57 9.52
C SER A 114 3.53 -3.50 8.66
N TYR A 115 3.73 -3.26 7.37
CA TYR A 115 2.67 -3.01 6.41
C TYR A 115 3.03 -3.48 5.00
N LEU A 116 2.00 -3.72 4.19
CA LEU A 116 2.14 -3.86 2.74
C LEU A 116 2.19 -2.46 2.12
N LYS A 117 3.03 -2.30 1.10
CA LYS A 117 3.12 -1.08 0.29
C LYS A 117 3.30 -1.38 -1.18
N THR A 118 3.04 -0.41 -2.03
CA THR A 118 3.46 -0.48 -3.44
C THR A 118 4.97 -0.33 -3.59
N SER A 119 5.52 -0.66 -4.75
CA SER A 119 6.94 -0.42 -5.06
C SER A 119 7.34 1.06 -5.16
N ASP A 120 6.36 1.97 -5.22
CA ASP A 120 6.54 3.43 -5.15
C ASP A 120 6.17 3.98 -3.77
N ASP A 121 6.24 3.12 -2.75
CA ASP A 121 6.17 3.41 -1.32
C ASP A 121 4.81 3.77 -0.71
N LEU A 122 3.71 3.78 -1.48
CA LEU A 122 2.37 4.03 -0.93
C LEU A 122 1.95 2.89 0.02
N PRO A 123 1.73 3.15 1.33
CA PRO A 123 1.23 2.15 2.27
C PRO A 123 -0.19 1.71 1.90
N LEU A 124 -0.46 0.41 1.95
CA LEU A 124 -1.73 -0.19 1.53
C LEU A 124 -2.49 -0.84 2.68
N PHE A 125 -1.79 -1.51 3.59
CA PHE A 125 -2.43 -2.35 4.59
C PHE A 125 -1.48 -2.67 5.75
N THR A 126 -1.90 -2.38 6.98
CA THR A 126 -1.15 -2.73 8.19
C THR A 126 -1.23 -4.23 8.44
N VAL A 127 -0.07 -4.88 8.54
CA VAL A 127 0.04 -6.33 8.74
C VAL A 127 0.13 -6.67 10.22
N SER A 128 0.89 -5.89 10.98
CA SER A 128 1.14 -6.12 12.40
C SER A 128 1.62 -4.83 13.06
N GLU A 129 1.18 -4.57 14.29
CA GLU A 129 1.64 -3.47 15.15
C GLU A 129 2.85 -3.87 16.02
N SER A 130 3.59 -4.92 15.62
CA SER A 130 4.75 -5.40 16.36
C SER A 130 5.87 -4.35 16.33
N PRO A 131 6.33 -3.85 17.49
CA PRO A 131 7.43 -2.90 17.54
C PRO A 131 8.79 -3.59 17.33
N ASN A 132 9.85 -2.80 17.15
CA ASN A 132 11.25 -3.25 17.13
C ASN A 132 11.59 -4.26 16.03
N LEU A 133 10.89 -4.20 14.90
CA LEU A 133 11.25 -5.02 13.74
C LEU A 133 12.62 -4.57 13.21
N ALA A 134 13.50 -5.54 12.96
CA ALA A 134 14.77 -5.31 12.30
C ALA A 134 14.64 -5.42 10.78
N ARG A 135 13.68 -6.24 10.32
CA ARG A 135 13.53 -6.56 8.90
C ARG A 135 12.15 -7.12 8.58
N VAL A 136 11.66 -6.78 7.39
CA VAL A 136 10.46 -7.39 6.79
C VAL A 136 10.69 -7.77 5.32
N LEU A 137 9.99 -8.80 4.88
CA LEU A 137 10.02 -9.32 3.51
C LEU A 137 8.65 -9.82 3.10
N VAL A 138 8.38 -9.82 1.79
CA VAL A 138 7.18 -10.43 1.24
C VAL A 138 7.55 -11.46 0.18
N THR A 139 6.87 -12.61 0.20
CA THR A 139 7.03 -13.66 -0.81
C THR A 139 5.67 -14.13 -1.31
N LYS A 140 5.62 -14.60 -2.56
CA LYS A 140 4.36 -15.09 -3.15
C LYS A 140 4.01 -16.45 -2.53
N ALA A 141 2.85 -16.53 -1.90
CA ALA A 141 2.29 -17.80 -1.44
C ALA A 141 1.37 -18.42 -2.50
N SER A 142 0.55 -17.59 -3.14
CA SER A 142 -0.33 -17.96 -4.26
C SER A 142 -0.64 -16.73 -5.12
N ASP A 143 -1.59 -16.85 -6.04
CA ASP A 143 -2.12 -15.68 -6.77
C ASP A 143 -2.98 -14.74 -5.93
N LYS A 144 -3.46 -15.21 -4.78
CA LYS A 144 -4.38 -14.47 -3.90
C LYS A 144 -3.85 -14.32 -2.48
N SER A 145 -2.64 -14.80 -2.22
CA SER A 145 -2.03 -14.74 -0.91
C SER A 145 -0.53 -14.45 -1.00
N LEU A 146 -0.04 -13.76 0.02
CA LEU A 146 1.36 -13.45 0.25
C LEU A 146 1.78 -14.03 1.60
N ASP A 147 3.05 -14.41 1.71
CA ASP A 147 3.71 -14.53 3.00
C ASP A 147 4.41 -13.23 3.32
N PHE A 148 4.19 -12.78 4.55
CA PHE A 148 4.88 -11.69 5.16
C PHE A 148 5.82 -12.27 6.22
N TRP A 149 7.10 -11.98 6.08
CA TRP A 149 8.12 -12.42 7.02
C TRP A 149 8.58 -11.19 7.79
N GLN A 150 8.59 -11.27 9.10
CA GLN A 150 9.09 -10.22 9.98
C GLN A 150 10.12 -10.80 10.94
N ASP A 151 11.18 -10.06 11.19
CA ASP A 151 12.29 -10.44 12.07
C ASP A 151 12.50 -9.32 13.09
N ASP A 152 12.44 -9.68 14.37
CA ASP A 152 12.62 -8.80 15.53
C ASP A 152 14.02 -8.93 16.17
N GLY A 153 14.93 -9.66 15.50
CA GLY A 153 16.27 -9.97 15.99
C GLY A 153 16.35 -11.26 16.81
N THR A 154 15.22 -11.90 17.13
CA THR A 154 15.17 -13.21 17.79
C THR A 154 14.86 -14.35 16.83
N GLY A 155 14.32 -14.03 15.65
CA GLY A 155 14.07 -14.97 14.56
C GLY A 155 12.93 -14.50 13.66
N PHE A 156 12.66 -15.27 12.60
CA PHE A 156 11.59 -14.95 11.67
C PHE A 156 10.22 -15.40 12.21
N HIS A 157 9.26 -14.50 12.16
CA HIS A 157 7.83 -14.77 12.26
C HIS A 157 7.19 -14.69 10.88
N ARG A 158 6.32 -15.64 10.55
CA ARG A 158 5.62 -15.68 9.26
C ARG A 158 4.13 -15.42 9.44
N LEU A 159 3.60 -14.47 8.70
CA LEU A 159 2.16 -14.24 8.59
C LEU A 159 1.72 -14.52 7.17
N ARG A 160 0.54 -15.12 7.02
CA ARG A 160 -0.10 -15.27 5.73
C ARG A 160 -1.17 -14.20 5.54
N ILE A 161 -1.02 -13.42 4.48
CA ILE A 161 -1.99 -12.42 4.06
C ILE A 161 -2.75 -12.98 2.87
N SER A 162 -4.06 -13.18 3.00
CA SER A 162 -4.93 -13.72 1.95
C SER A 162 -5.93 -12.69 1.45
N LYS A 163 -6.50 -12.98 0.27
CA LYS A 163 -7.41 -12.11 -0.48
C LYS A 163 -6.74 -10.85 -1.01
N VAL A 164 -5.43 -10.88 -1.27
CA VAL A 164 -4.71 -9.72 -1.84
C VAL A 164 -5.16 -9.36 -3.25
N ASP A 165 -5.89 -10.25 -3.93
CA ASP A 165 -6.57 -9.95 -5.19
C ASP A 165 -7.80 -9.04 -5.00
N GLN A 166 -8.30 -8.86 -3.77
CA GLN A 166 -9.39 -7.94 -3.43
C GLN A 166 -8.91 -6.49 -3.26
N MET A 167 -7.96 -6.07 -4.09
CA MET A 167 -7.52 -4.69 -4.20
C MET A 167 -7.89 -4.17 -5.60
N MET A 168 -8.17 -2.89 -5.72
CA MET A 168 -8.53 -2.24 -6.99
C MET A 168 -7.80 -0.90 -7.10
N ALA A 169 -7.05 -0.71 -8.17
CA ALA A 169 -6.39 0.57 -8.43
C ALA A 169 -7.39 1.61 -8.98
N PHE A 170 -7.19 2.87 -8.61
CA PHE A 170 -7.88 4.00 -9.22
C PHE A 170 -6.92 5.18 -9.40
N ASP A 171 -7.25 6.02 -10.37
CA ASP A 171 -6.45 7.18 -10.75
C ASP A 171 -7.35 8.41 -10.67
N CYS A 172 -6.94 9.40 -9.89
CA CYS A 172 -7.66 10.66 -9.72
C CYS A 172 -7.20 11.71 -10.74
N GLY A 173 -6.24 11.38 -11.59
CA GLY A 173 -5.72 12.24 -12.65
C GLY A 173 -4.56 13.14 -12.21
N GLU A 174 -4.15 13.97 -13.17
CA GLU A 174 -3.06 14.92 -13.00
C GLU A 174 -3.60 16.32 -12.74
N PHE A 175 -2.85 17.09 -11.94
CA PHE A 175 -3.18 18.47 -11.63
C PHE A 175 -1.90 19.32 -11.48
N GLN A 176 -2.09 20.64 -11.58
CA GLN A 176 -1.00 21.60 -11.52
C GLN A 176 -1.07 22.37 -10.19
N LEU A 177 -0.05 22.22 -9.36
CA LEU A 177 0.19 23.11 -8.22
C LEU A 177 0.79 24.42 -8.76
N LYS A 178 0.20 25.55 -8.37
CA LYS A 178 0.59 26.89 -8.82
C LYS A 178 1.42 27.60 -7.78
#